data_AF-B7P473-F1
#
_entry.id   AF-B7P473-F1
#
_cell.length_a   1.000
_cell.length_b   1.000
_cell.length_c   1.000
_cell.angle_alpha   90.00
_cell.angle_beta   90.00
_cell.angle_gamma   90.00
#
_symmetry.space_group_name_H-M   'P 1'
#
loop_
_entity.id
_entity.type
_entity.pdbx_description
1 polymer ?
#
loop_
_entity_poly.entity_id
_entity_poly.type
_entity_poly.pdbx_seq_one_letter_code
_entity_poly.pdbx_strand_id
1 'polypeptide(L)'
;METRTAIVLVLFCSSCLIHQGEASTPSNPTKQFYDDMETRPILTYQCYHSGNSIDPPGSINYTILWDGTDSSTTDASGITWSAVAGTPNSYTRGSLSTHYDSASGVGKLSTSSVEEDLTVVEPFVGKALYLKIDLTSPNTDEVYKIYDVDYKCKNAKELLAQVCPDPCTWELTREV
;
A
#
# COMPACT_ATOMS: atom_id res chain seq x y z
N MET A 1 78.53 26.42 5.30
CA MET A 1 78.13 25.31 6.18
C MET A 1 76.62 25.41 6.32
N GLU A 2 75.90 24.73 5.44
CA GLU A 2 74.44 24.85 5.29
C GLU A 2 73.73 23.99 6.33
N THR A 3 72.86 24.62 7.12
CA THR A 3 72.01 23.98 8.10
C THR A 3 70.72 23.56 7.41
N ARG A 4 70.51 22.24 7.29
CA ARG A 4 69.25 21.67 6.79
C ARG A 4 68.16 21.80 7.85
N THR A 5 67.19 22.67 7.61
CA THR A 5 65.94 22.71 8.39
C THR A 5 64.90 21.84 7.72
N ALA A 6 64.50 20.75 8.38
CA ALA A 6 63.42 19.88 7.94
C ALA A 6 62.07 20.58 8.12
N ILE A 7 61.33 20.75 7.03
CA ILE A 7 59.93 21.20 7.06
C ILE A 7 59.07 19.95 7.25
N VAL A 8 58.52 19.78 8.45
CA VAL A 8 57.52 18.74 8.76
C VAL A 8 56.19 19.19 8.16
N LEU A 9 55.71 18.45 7.15
CA LEU A 9 54.36 18.59 6.61
C LEU A 9 53.37 18.01 7.63
N VAL A 10 52.57 18.87 8.28
CA VAL A 10 51.43 18.45 9.10
C VAL A 10 50.23 18.30 8.16
N LEU A 11 49.97 17.07 7.72
CA LEU A 11 48.69 16.70 7.08
C LEU A 11 47.60 16.68 8.16
N PHE A 12 46.80 17.74 8.21
CA PHE A 12 45.50 17.69 8.87
C PHE A 12 44.57 16.82 8.00
N CYS A 13 44.51 15.52 8.30
CA CYS A 13 43.36 14.70 7.94
C CYS A 13 42.15 15.24 8.70
N SER A 14 41.45 16.22 8.12
CA SER A 14 40.09 16.53 8.50
C SER A 14 39.25 15.30 8.19
N SER A 15 39.07 14.48 9.21
CA SER A 15 38.04 13.45 9.29
C SER A 15 36.68 14.15 9.16
N CYS A 16 36.25 14.40 7.92
CA CYS A 16 34.83 14.54 7.64
C CYS A 16 34.22 13.20 8.05
N LEU A 17 33.75 13.14 9.29
CA LEU A 17 32.75 12.20 9.75
C LEU A 17 31.54 12.42 8.86
N ILE A 18 31.54 11.77 7.71
CA ILE A 18 30.32 11.48 6.98
C ILE A 18 29.52 10.64 7.99
N HIS A 19 28.60 11.31 8.69
CA HIS A 19 27.45 10.63 9.25
C HIS A 19 26.82 9.91 8.07
N GLN A 20 27.18 8.64 7.91
CA GLN A 20 26.32 7.68 7.24
C GLN A 20 25.07 7.68 8.11
N GLY A 21 24.11 8.57 7.78
CA GLY A 21 22.74 8.36 8.19
C GLY A 21 22.45 6.93 7.78
N GLU A 22 22.14 6.09 8.77
CA GLU A 22 21.67 4.75 8.53
C GLU A 22 20.66 4.86 7.41
N ALA A 23 20.99 4.28 6.25
CA ALA A 23 20.00 4.10 5.21
C ALA A 23 18.93 3.25 5.90
N SER A 24 17.84 3.90 6.30
CA SER A 24 16.70 3.24 6.92
C SER A 24 16.39 2.06 6.02
N THR A 25 16.53 0.84 6.55
CA THR A 25 16.08 -0.37 5.86
C THR A 25 14.75 -0.04 5.20
N PRO A 26 14.55 -0.29 3.89
CA PRO A 26 13.27 -0.01 3.26
C PRO A 26 12.21 -0.67 4.15
N SER A 27 11.37 0.14 4.79
CA SER A 27 10.31 -0.42 5.63
C SER A 27 9.52 -1.36 4.72
N ASN A 28 9.17 -2.54 5.25
CA ASN A 28 8.24 -3.44 4.56
C ASN A 28 7.07 -2.57 4.07
N PRO A 29 6.79 -2.45 2.76
CA PRO A 29 5.75 -1.54 2.27
C PRO A 29 4.39 -1.78 2.91
N THR A 30 4.10 -3.03 3.25
CA THR A 30 2.90 -3.37 4.03
C THR A 30 2.95 -2.69 5.39
N LYS A 31 4.04 -2.86 6.15
CA LYS A 31 4.19 -2.17 7.44
C LYS A 31 4.08 -0.65 7.30
N GLN A 32 4.70 -0.06 6.28
CA GLN A 32 4.62 1.39 6.05
C GLN A 32 3.18 1.84 5.83
N PHE A 33 2.38 1.07 5.09
CA PHE A 33 0.98 1.39 4.88
C PHE A 33 0.17 1.39 6.19
N TYR A 34 0.43 0.43 7.08
CA TYR A 34 -0.19 0.43 8.42
C TYR A 34 0.33 1.57 9.30
N ASP A 35 1.64 1.84 9.31
CA ASP A 35 2.19 2.98 10.06
C ASP A 35 1.57 4.31 9.58
N ASP A 36 1.37 4.48 8.27
CA ASP A 36 0.73 5.67 7.70
C ASP A 36 -0.72 5.81 8.16
N MET A 37 -1.46 4.70 8.24
CA MET A 37 -2.89 4.67 8.62
C MET A 37 -3.13 5.04 10.09
N GLU A 38 -2.13 4.82 10.95
CA GLU A 38 -2.16 5.23 12.36
C GLU A 38 -2.01 6.74 12.52
N THR A 39 -1.37 7.42 11.55
CA THR A 39 -1.15 8.87 11.60
C THR A 39 -2.29 9.67 10.98
N ARG A 40 -3.01 9.09 10.02
CA ARG A 40 -4.13 9.74 9.33
C ARG A 40 -5.01 8.71 8.60
N PRO A 41 -6.30 9.02 8.41
CA PRO A 41 -7.12 8.21 7.50
C PRO A 41 -6.60 8.27 6.06
N ILE A 42 -6.71 7.16 5.34
CA ILE A 42 -6.29 7.01 3.95
C ILE A 42 -7.51 6.61 3.13
N LEU A 43 -7.86 7.41 2.11
CA LEU A 43 -8.93 7.09 1.18
C LEU A 43 -8.32 6.50 -0.10
N THR A 44 -8.82 5.34 -0.50
CA THR A 44 -8.34 4.62 -1.68
C THR A 44 -9.49 4.16 -2.56
N TYR A 45 -9.26 4.22 -3.87
CA TYR A 45 -10.20 3.87 -4.91
C TYR A 45 -9.68 2.63 -5.62
N GLN A 46 -10.41 1.51 -5.56
CA GLN A 46 -10.09 0.35 -6.39
C GLN A 46 -10.23 0.77 -7.86
N CYS A 47 -9.18 0.52 -8.64
CA CYS A 47 -9.10 0.90 -10.04
C CYS A 47 -9.03 -0.33 -10.94
N TYR A 48 -8.25 -1.33 -10.55
CA TYR A 48 -8.12 -2.57 -11.30
C TYR A 48 -8.09 -3.78 -10.37
N HIS A 49 -8.62 -4.91 -10.82
CA HIS A 49 -8.46 -6.19 -10.12
C HIS A 49 -8.26 -7.37 -11.07
N SER A 50 -7.59 -8.42 -10.59
CA SER A 50 -7.53 -9.73 -11.24
C SER A 50 -8.63 -10.69 -10.79
N GLY A 51 -9.38 -10.32 -9.74
CA GLY A 51 -10.43 -11.16 -9.14
C GLY A 51 -11.14 -10.49 -7.97
N ASN A 52 -12.15 -11.18 -7.43
CA ASN A 52 -12.98 -10.70 -6.33
C ASN A 52 -12.37 -11.07 -4.97
N SER A 53 -12.66 -10.27 -3.95
CA SER A 53 -12.18 -10.41 -2.57
C SER A 53 -13.29 -9.91 -1.61
N ILE A 54 -12.95 -9.09 -0.61
CA ILE A 54 -13.88 -8.34 0.23
C ILE A 54 -14.86 -7.42 -0.52
N ASP A 55 -14.54 -7.06 -1.75
CA ASP A 55 -15.41 -6.35 -2.65
C ASP A 55 -16.47 -7.29 -3.23
N PRO A 56 -17.77 -6.95 -3.11
CA PRO A 56 -18.83 -7.80 -3.63
C PRO A 56 -18.63 -8.12 -5.13
N PRO A 57 -18.91 -9.34 -5.58
CA PRO A 57 -18.82 -9.69 -6.99
C PRO A 57 -19.63 -8.75 -7.89
N GLY A 58 -19.02 -8.28 -8.97
CA GLY A 58 -19.64 -7.32 -9.89
C GLY A 58 -19.74 -5.89 -9.35
N SER A 59 -19.06 -5.59 -8.24
CA SER A 59 -18.99 -4.23 -7.73
C SER A 59 -18.15 -3.34 -8.64
N ILE A 60 -18.61 -2.10 -8.77
CA ILE A 60 -17.86 -1.00 -9.37
C ILE A 60 -17.70 0.11 -8.32
N ASN A 61 -16.80 1.04 -8.60
CA ASN A 61 -16.52 2.20 -7.77
C ASN A 61 -16.16 1.84 -6.32
N TYR A 62 -15.60 0.65 -6.10
CA TYR A 62 -15.26 0.14 -4.76
C TYR A 62 -14.21 1.03 -4.08
N THR A 63 -14.56 1.59 -2.93
CA THR A 63 -13.76 2.61 -2.25
C THR A 63 -13.58 2.21 -0.80
N ILE A 64 -12.39 2.39 -0.25
CA ILE A 64 -12.08 2.09 1.15
C ILE A 64 -11.49 3.34 1.80
N LEU A 65 -12.08 3.75 2.92
CA LEU A 65 -11.47 4.65 3.89
C LEU A 65 -10.86 3.80 5.00
N TRP A 66 -9.53 3.80 5.06
CA TRP A 66 -8.75 3.14 6.10
C TRP A 66 -8.48 4.12 7.23
N ASP A 67 -8.75 3.74 8.47
CA ASP A 67 -8.57 4.60 9.64
C ASP A 67 -8.06 3.80 10.85
N GLY A 68 -6.78 3.97 11.16
CA GLY A 68 -6.12 3.42 12.35
C GLY A 68 -5.79 4.48 13.40
N THR A 69 -6.41 5.67 13.33
CA THR A 69 -6.06 6.78 14.23
C THR A 69 -6.58 6.61 15.66
N ASP A 70 -7.47 5.63 15.88
CA ASP A 70 -7.95 5.29 17.21
C ASP A 70 -6.92 4.48 17.99
N SER A 71 -6.12 5.19 18.80
CA SER A 71 -5.10 4.57 19.67
C SER A 71 -5.66 3.65 20.77
N SER A 72 -6.99 3.57 20.94
CA SER A 72 -7.61 2.68 21.93
C SER A 72 -7.76 1.24 21.42
N THR A 73 -7.57 1.00 20.13
CA THR A 73 -7.62 -0.31 19.49
C THR A 73 -6.30 -0.63 18.79
N THR A 74 -5.98 -1.93 18.67
CA THR A 74 -4.85 -2.40 17.87
C THR A 74 -5.20 -2.50 16.38
N ASP A 75 -6.49 -2.62 16.09
CA ASP A 75 -7.00 -2.78 14.75
C ASP A 75 -7.41 -1.42 14.18
N ALA A 76 -7.07 -1.20 12.92
CA ALA A 76 -7.63 -0.15 12.12
C ALA A 76 -9.00 -0.54 11.56
N SER A 77 -9.89 0.43 11.47
CA SER A 77 -11.19 0.27 10.83
C SER A 77 -11.12 0.60 9.35
N GLY A 78 -11.88 -0.13 8.52
CA GLY A 78 -12.13 0.25 7.15
C GLY A 78 -13.61 0.45 6.90
N ILE A 79 -13.98 1.57 6.26
CA ILE A 79 -15.33 1.80 5.76
C ILE A 79 -15.30 1.64 4.24
N THR A 80 -16.22 0.84 3.71
CA THR A 80 -16.26 0.53 2.28
C THR A 80 -17.52 1.08 1.62
N TRP A 81 -17.39 1.50 0.37
CA TRP A 81 -18.50 1.88 -0.50
C TRP A 81 -18.37 1.18 -1.83
N SER A 82 -19.45 0.60 -2.32
CA SER A 82 -19.51 -0.08 -3.61
C SER A 82 -20.80 0.25 -4.34
N ALA A 83 -20.76 0.35 -5.66
CA ALA A 83 -21.94 0.42 -6.52
C ALA A 83 -22.02 -0.81 -7.43
N VAL A 84 -23.14 -0.95 -8.14
CA VAL A 84 -23.31 -1.97 -9.20
C VAL A 84 -23.30 -1.26 -10.55
N ALA A 85 -22.74 -1.93 -11.57
CA ALA A 85 -22.66 -1.42 -12.94
C ALA A 85 -24.00 -0.82 -13.43
N GLY A 86 -23.94 0.38 -14.01
CA GLY A 86 -25.13 1.10 -14.46
C GLY A 86 -25.94 1.78 -13.35
N THR A 87 -25.54 1.66 -12.08
CA THR A 87 -26.14 2.37 -10.94
C THR A 87 -25.11 3.09 -10.06
N PRO A 88 -24.15 3.84 -10.63
CA PRO A 88 -22.98 4.34 -9.91
C PRO A 88 -23.28 5.28 -8.74
N ASN A 89 -24.48 5.87 -8.68
CA ASN A 89 -24.94 6.77 -7.62
C ASN A 89 -25.70 6.05 -6.49
N SER A 90 -25.83 4.73 -6.55
CA SER A 90 -26.43 3.90 -5.52
C SER A 90 -25.33 3.08 -4.84
N TYR A 91 -24.99 3.47 -3.60
CA TYR A 91 -23.90 2.85 -2.86
C TYR A 91 -24.39 1.91 -1.77
N THR A 92 -23.79 0.73 -1.70
CA THR A 92 -23.82 -0.14 -0.53
C THR A 92 -22.62 0.19 0.34
N ARG A 93 -22.86 0.35 1.64
CA ARG A 93 -21.81 0.61 2.64
C ARG A 93 -21.49 -0.68 3.39
N GLY A 94 -20.20 -0.94 3.58
CA GLY A 94 -19.69 -2.03 4.40
C GLY A 94 -18.62 -1.57 5.39
N SER A 95 -18.05 -2.53 6.09
CA SER A 95 -16.93 -2.31 7.00
C SER A 95 -16.01 -3.52 7.07
N LEU A 96 -14.74 -3.27 7.41
CA LEU A 96 -13.71 -4.27 7.66
C LEU A 96 -12.89 -3.88 8.89
N SER A 97 -12.24 -4.86 9.51
CA SER A 97 -11.18 -4.66 10.50
C SER A 97 -9.84 -5.06 9.89
N THR A 98 -8.75 -4.39 10.25
CA THR A 98 -7.43 -4.79 9.78
C THR A 98 -6.29 -4.43 10.72
N HIS A 99 -5.26 -5.26 10.80
CA HIS A 99 -4.02 -4.97 11.54
C HIS A 99 -2.81 -5.59 10.85
N TYR A 100 -1.61 -5.05 11.11
CA TYR A 100 -0.36 -5.63 10.64
C TYR A 100 0.08 -6.79 11.54
N ASP A 101 0.22 -7.99 10.99
CA ASP A 101 0.84 -9.11 11.69
C ASP A 101 2.34 -9.16 11.43
N SER A 102 3.12 -8.72 12.42
CA SER A 102 4.59 -8.71 12.32
C SER A 102 5.23 -10.09 12.16
N ALA A 103 4.56 -11.17 12.56
CA ALA A 103 5.11 -12.52 12.47
C ALA A 103 5.12 -13.04 11.03
N SER A 104 4.05 -12.78 10.28
CA SER A 104 3.94 -13.15 8.86
C SER A 104 4.31 -12.02 7.90
N GLY A 105 4.35 -10.77 8.35
CA GLY A 105 4.70 -9.60 7.54
C GLY A 105 3.57 -9.11 6.64
N VAL A 106 2.34 -9.56 6.88
CA VAL A 106 1.14 -9.22 6.09
C VAL A 106 0.14 -8.42 6.92
N GLY A 107 -0.76 -7.74 6.24
CA GLY A 107 -1.97 -7.20 6.82
C GLY A 107 -3.03 -8.27 6.97
N LYS A 108 -3.57 -8.47 8.17
CA LYS A 108 -4.75 -9.32 8.38
C LYS A 108 -5.99 -8.47 8.18
N LEU A 109 -6.89 -8.90 7.31
CA LEU A 109 -8.12 -8.19 7.03
C LEU A 109 -9.32 -9.12 7.23
N SER A 110 -10.33 -8.65 7.94
CA SER A 110 -11.55 -9.42 8.17
C SER A 110 -12.81 -8.61 7.98
N THR A 111 -13.83 -9.27 7.45
CA THR A 111 -15.23 -8.81 7.43
C THR A 111 -16.10 -9.83 8.15
N SER A 112 -17.43 -9.68 8.10
CA SER A 112 -18.34 -10.71 8.62
C SER A 112 -18.30 -12.03 7.85
N SER A 113 -17.71 -12.08 6.66
CA SER A 113 -17.81 -13.23 5.75
C SER A 113 -16.53 -13.63 5.03
N VAL A 114 -15.48 -12.81 5.13
CA VAL A 114 -14.23 -13.00 4.38
C VAL A 114 -13.05 -12.65 5.28
N GLU A 115 -12.01 -13.46 5.21
CA GLU A 115 -10.72 -13.23 5.86
C GLU A 115 -9.60 -13.32 4.81
N GLU A 116 -8.70 -12.34 4.80
CA GLU A 116 -7.68 -12.19 3.78
C GLU A 116 -6.36 -11.68 4.37
N ASP A 117 -5.26 -12.11 3.74
CA ASP A 117 -3.94 -11.57 3.99
C ASP A 117 -3.56 -10.59 2.87
N LEU A 118 -3.25 -9.35 3.25
CA LEU A 118 -2.90 -8.26 2.35
C LEU A 118 -1.39 -8.02 2.38
N THR A 119 -0.77 -7.98 1.20
CA THR A 119 0.61 -7.54 1.02
C THR A 119 0.67 -6.38 0.04
N VAL A 120 1.30 -5.28 0.45
CA VAL A 120 1.63 -4.16 -0.44
C VAL A 120 2.89 -4.55 -1.21
N VAL A 121 2.74 -4.94 -2.47
CA VAL A 121 3.84 -5.42 -3.33
C VAL A 121 4.74 -4.26 -3.74
N GLU A 122 4.13 -3.15 -4.16
CA GLU A 122 4.85 -1.94 -4.54
C GLU A 122 4.01 -0.71 -4.17
N PRO A 123 4.53 0.19 -3.31
CA PRO A 123 3.91 1.48 -3.09
C PRO A 123 4.35 2.41 -4.22
N PHE A 124 3.41 2.84 -5.06
CA PHE A 124 3.71 3.84 -6.09
C PHE A 124 3.75 5.24 -5.46
N VAL A 125 4.84 5.56 -4.75
CA VAL A 125 5.14 6.90 -4.19
C VAL A 125 3.99 7.45 -3.33
N GLY A 126 3.27 6.57 -2.61
CA GLY A 126 2.11 6.94 -1.77
C GLY A 126 0.85 7.35 -2.56
N LYS A 127 0.79 7.08 -3.87
CA LYS A 127 -0.33 7.47 -4.74
C LYS A 127 -1.15 6.29 -5.24
N ALA A 128 -0.50 5.16 -5.55
CA ALA A 128 -1.21 3.91 -5.85
C ALA A 128 -0.63 2.76 -5.03
N LEU A 129 -1.50 1.83 -4.66
CA LEU A 129 -1.18 0.62 -3.93
C LEU A 129 -1.37 -0.57 -4.86
N TYR A 130 -0.28 -1.29 -5.11
CA TYR A 130 -0.37 -2.62 -5.70
C TYR A 130 -0.48 -3.65 -4.59
N LEU A 131 -1.65 -4.26 -4.46
CA LEU A 131 -1.95 -5.24 -3.42
C LEU A 131 -1.97 -6.65 -4.01
N LYS A 132 -1.28 -7.55 -3.33
CA LYS A 132 -1.50 -8.99 -3.38
C LYS A 132 -2.40 -9.36 -2.21
N ILE A 133 -3.43 -10.14 -2.49
CA ILE A 133 -4.44 -10.57 -1.52
C ILE A 133 -4.52 -12.09 -1.57
N ASP A 134 -4.20 -12.75 -0.47
CA ASP A 134 -4.42 -14.18 -0.29
C ASP A 134 -5.72 -14.37 0.49
N LEU A 135 -6.76 -14.91 -0.16
CA LEU A 135 -8.01 -15.28 0.51
C LEU A 135 -7.73 -16.46 1.44
N THR A 136 -8.03 -16.30 2.72
CA THR A 136 -7.84 -17.36 3.74
C THR A 136 -9.16 -18.04 4.09
N SER A 137 -10.28 -17.36 3.85
CA SER A 137 -11.64 -17.88 3.95
C SER A 137 -12.58 -17.01 3.09
N PRO A 138 -13.52 -17.59 2.32
CA PRO A 138 -13.95 -18.99 2.29
C PRO A 138 -13.14 -19.91 1.38
N ASN A 139 -12.35 -19.35 0.46
CA ASN A 139 -11.53 -20.10 -0.50
C ASN A 139 -10.07 -19.72 -0.33
N THR A 140 -9.17 -20.55 -0.88
CA THR A 140 -7.73 -20.28 -0.95
C THR A 140 -7.36 -19.86 -2.36
N ASP A 141 -7.67 -18.60 -2.69
CA ASP A 141 -7.34 -17.98 -3.96
C ASP A 141 -6.38 -16.79 -3.74
N GLU A 142 -5.56 -16.52 -4.73
CA GLU A 142 -4.67 -15.36 -4.77
C GLU A 142 -5.21 -14.36 -5.80
N VAL A 143 -5.44 -13.12 -5.39
CA VAL A 143 -5.89 -12.04 -6.28
C VAL A 143 -5.05 -10.80 -6.11
N TYR A 144 -5.06 -9.97 -7.14
CA TYR A 144 -4.27 -8.76 -7.23
C TYR A 144 -5.16 -7.57 -7.50
N LYS A 145 -4.86 -6.45 -6.84
CA LYS A 145 -5.62 -5.20 -6.97
C LYS A 145 -4.72 -4.00 -7.04
N ILE A 146 -5.11 -3.02 -7.85
CA ILE A 146 -4.52 -1.69 -7.81
C ILE A 146 -5.56 -0.71 -7.25
N TYR A 147 -5.18 -0.05 -6.17
CA TYR A 147 -5.91 1.07 -5.60
C TYR A 147 -5.16 2.38 -5.89
N ASP A 148 -5.89 3.48 -6.05
CA ASP A 148 -5.33 4.82 -6.26
C ASP A 148 -5.92 5.80 -5.22
N VAL A 149 -5.19 6.87 -4.91
CA VAL A 149 -5.72 8.01 -4.14
C VAL A 149 -6.34 9.07 -5.06
N ASP A 150 -6.08 9.02 -6.38
CA ASP A 150 -6.79 9.80 -7.39
C ASP A 150 -8.03 9.03 -7.87
N TYR A 151 -9.21 9.62 -7.69
CA TYR A 151 -10.49 9.02 -8.09
C TYR A 151 -10.55 8.61 -9.58
N LYS A 152 -9.78 9.26 -10.45
CA LYS A 152 -9.71 8.97 -11.89
C LYS A 152 -8.66 7.92 -12.25
N CYS A 153 -8.05 7.25 -11.27
CA CYS A 153 -7.14 6.12 -11.47
C CYS A 153 -5.90 6.45 -12.33
N LYS A 154 -5.39 7.69 -12.25
CA LYS A 154 -4.27 8.13 -13.09
C LYS A 154 -2.98 7.37 -12.77
N ASN A 155 -2.64 7.25 -11.50
CA ASN A 155 -1.43 6.56 -11.06
C ASN A 155 -1.58 5.05 -11.23
N ALA A 156 -2.79 4.54 -10.95
CA ALA A 156 -3.13 3.13 -11.17
C ALA A 156 -2.94 2.69 -12.63
N LYS A 157 -3.27 3.56 -13.60
CA LYS A 157 -3.05 3.27 -15.02
C LYS A 157 -1.57 3.14 -15.38
N GLU A 158 -0.72 4.01 -14.83
CA GLU A 158 0.74 3.94 -15.02
C GLU A 158 1.33 2.69 -14.36
N LEU A 159 0.82 2.31 -13.19
CA LEU A 159 1.23 1.10 -12.49
C LEU A 159 0.77 -0.17 -13.22
N LEU A 160 -0.46 -0.20 -13.73
CA LEU A 160 -0.99 -1.34 -14.48
C LEU A 160 -0.10 -1.70 -15.67
N ALA A 161 0.37 -0.70 -16.42
CA ALA A 161 1.26 -0.92 -17.57
C ALA A 161 2.59 -1.60 -17.21
N GLN A 162 3.01 -1.53 -15.94
CA GLN A 162 4.23 -2.17 -15.44
C GLN A 162 3.96 -3.58 -14.91
N VAL A 163 2.87 -3.76 -14.15
CA VAL A 163 2.59 -5.02 -13.44
C VAL A 163 1.72 -5.99 -14.23
N CYS A 164 1.02 -5.52 -15.27
CA CYS A 164 0.17 -6.31 -16.15
C CYS A 164 0.33 -5.82 -17.61
N PRO A 165 1.44 -6.17 -18.30
CA PRO A 165 1.65 -5.79 -19.68
C PRO A 165 0.68 -6.51 -20.63
N ASP A 166 0.47 -5.94 -21.82
CA ASP A 166 -0.49 -6.48 -22.78
C ASP A 166 -0.09 -7.88 -23.31
N PRO A 167 -1.05 -8.82 -23.44
CA PRO A 167 -2.47 -8.67 -23.11
C PRO A 167 -2.76 -8.78 -21.61
N CYS A 168 -3.36 -7.74 -21.03
CA CYS A 168 -3.79 -7.73 -19.63
C CYS A 168 -5.27 -8.10 -19.50
N THR A 169 -5.59 -9.03 -18.59
CA THR A 169 -6.97 -9.50 -18.34
C THR A 169 -7.61 -8.86 -17.11
N TRP A 170 -6.98 -7.86 -16.51
CA TRP A 170 -7.51 -7.20 -15.32
C TRP A 170 -8.65 -6.27 -15.69
N GLU A 171 -9.66 -6.23 -14.82
CA GLU A 171 -10.87 -5.45 -15.04
C GLU A 171 -10.71 -4.04 -14.46
N LEU A 172 -11.13 -3.02 -15.23
CA LEU A 172 -11.28 -1.65 -14.74
C LEU A 172 -12.58 -1.55 -13.94
N THR A 173 -12.49 -1.18 -12.66
CA THR A 173 -13.65 -1.13 -11.76
C THR A 173 -14.12 0.28 -11.42
N ARG A 174 -13.53 1.30 -12.03
CA ARG A 174 -13.91 2.70 -11.83
C ARG A 174 -14.67 3.24 -13.04
N GLU A 175 -15.95 3.53 -12.87
CA GLU A 175 -16.75 4.28 -13.84
C GLU A 175 -16.61 5.78 -13.53
N VAL A 176 -15.81 6.48 -14.35
CA VAL A 176 -15.50 7.92 -14.23
C VAL A 176 -16.37 8.74 -15.18
#